data_AF-A0AA40AYB0-F1
#
_entry.id   AF-A0AA40AYB0-F1
#
_cell.length_a   1.000
_cell.length_b   1.000
_cell.length_c   1.000
_cell.angle_alpha   90.00
_cell.angle_beta   90.00
_cell.angle_gamma   90.00
#
_symmetry.space_group_name_H-M   'P 1'
#
loop_
_entity.id
_entity.type
_entity.pdbx_description
1 polymer ?
#
loop_
_entity_poly.entity_id
_entity_poly.type
_entity_poly.pdbx_seq_one_letter_code
_entity_poly.pdbx_strand_id
1 'polypeptide(L)'
;MASHSAATKDIDGMKKRPKRKADSQVNSSSQHHKQAKTKDGDNRADTYNYSVIDRPVTFSTLPPQVHRLIFTYIEDIEDVFRLGLANRYFWSIGRERMHDYYSSFLGRWANENIVCVGEDVKPGGYPPGLFSAAELDVLRQKTSDIPYDWDDDLGMPFANEPFTLHHFTFPSISATEQDICLSSKSWALVGHLSDLGMSKDPAFGCTCSEMLVKEEIYFPQDQQWILRNLTTKQFVRSEAIALKPGFIHGPSISVLGFGEVAMSRICWSTSSFTSMSDTANISRGVWAGHRLDITTLARHRDETNEVGWSDVSGQMAREIAVIWESEYGADWRETLCNR
;
A
#
# COMPACT_ATOMS: atom_id res chain seq x y z
N MET A 1 15.72 -43.14 25.15
CA MET A 1 16.77 -44.14 25.44
C MET A 1 17.81 -44.04 24.32
N ALA A 2 19.12 -44.11 24.63
CA ALA A 2 20.26 -43.87 23.72
C ALA A 2 20.29 -42.43 23.12
N SER A 3 21.35 -41.60 23.18
CA SER A 3 22.76 -41.68 23.62
C SER A 3 23.80 -42.15 22.60
N HIS A 4 24.36 -41.20 21.84
CA HIS A 4 25.74 -41.12 21.30
C HIS A 4 25.98 -39.62 20.92
N SER A 5 27.07 -38.89 21.22
CA SER A 5 28.47 -39.16 21.65
C SER A 5 29.35 -39.76 20.53
N ALA A 6 30.44 -39.14 20.03
CA ALA A 6 31.09 -37.82 20.29
C ALA A 6 31.89 -37.39 19.01
N ALA A 7 32.89 -36.48 18.93
CA ALA A 7 33.72 -35.74 19.91
C ALA A 7 34.43 -34.49 19.28
N THR A 8 35.18 -33.75 20.11
CA THR A 8 36.00 -32.53 19.85
C THR A 8 37.29 -32.70 19.04
N LYS A 9 37.83 -31.58 18.49
CA LYS A 9 39.29 -31.26 18.56
C LYS A 9 39.63 -29.79 18.24
N ASP A 10 40.29 -29.12 19.19
CA ASP A 10 41.02 -27.85 18.98
C ASP A 10 42.43 -28.07 18.41
N ILE A 11 43.00 -27.05 17.73
CA ILE A 11 44.44 -26.73 17.74
C ILE A 11 44.63 -25.20 17.72
N ASP A 12 45.55 -24.69 18.55
CA ASP A 12 45.98 -23.27 18.69
C ASP A 12 46.87 -22.77 17.53
N GLY A 13 46.99 -21.45 17.33
CA GLY A 13 47.66 -20.82 16.18
C GLY A 13 48.17 -19.37 16.39
N MET A 14 48.45 -18.95 17.61
CA MET A 14 48.87 -17.57 17.96
C MET A 14 50.05 -17.00 17.12
N LYS A 15 49.90 -15.78 16.55
CA LYS A 15 51.04 -14.89 16.22
C LYS A 15 50.71 -13.39 16.22
N LYS A 16 51.70 -12.56 16.59
CA LYS A 16 51.54 -11.11 16.91
C LYS A 16 52.04 -10.19 15.79
N ARG A 17 51.56 -8.94 15.82
CA ARG A 17 51.99 -7.78 15.00
C ARG A 17 53.51 -7.53 15.06
N PRO A 18 54.03 -6.69 14.15
CA PRO A 18 54.61 -5.43 14.63
C PRO A 18 54.04 -4.16 13.95
N LYS A 19 54.05 -3.04 14.67
CA LYS A 19 53.94 -1.68 14.10
C LYS A 19 55.34 -1.16 13.78
N ARG A 20 55.48 -0.26 12.80
CA ARG A 20 56.58 0.73 12.74
C ARG A 20 56.08 2.09 12.23
N LYS A 21 56.58 3.17 12.84
CA LYS A 21 56.81 4.47 12.18
C LYS A 21 58.21 4.38 11.50
N ALA A 22 58.67 5.24 10.61
CA ALA A 22 58.19 6.53 10.10
C ALA A 22 58.59 6.65 8.59
N ASP A 23 58.81 7.78 7.90
CA ASP A 23 58.82 9.21 8.26
C ASP A 23 58.53 10.11 7.03
N SER A 24 58.68 11.43 7.16
CA SER A 24 58.43 12.44 6.11
C SER A 24 59.43 12.47 4.95
N GLN A 25 58.97 12.81 3.74
CA GLN A 25 59.70 13.79 2.92
C GLN A 25 58.80 14.60 1.97
N VAL A 26 59.16 15.87 1.79
CA VAL A 26 58.56 16.85 0.88
C VAL A 26 58.89 16.51 -0.58
N ASN A 27 57.94 16.73 -1.50
CA ASN A 27 58.32 17.20 -2.84
C ASN A 27 57.21 18.02 -3.50
N SER A 28 57.57 19.22 -3.95
CA SER A 28 56.70 20.18 -4.63
C SER A 28 57.11 20.32 -6.09
N SER A 29 56.16 20.28 -7.03
CA SER A 29 56.41 20.61 -8.44
C SER A 29 55.24 21.37 -9.08
N SER A 30 55.39 22.68 -9.21
CA SER A 30 54.48 23.51 -10.01
C SER A 30 54.78 23.36 -11.50
N GLN A 31 53.76 23.17 -12.34
CA GLN A 31 53.90 23.29 -13.80
C GLN A 31 53.26 24.58 -14.32
N HIS A 32 54.08 25.64 -14.43
CA HIS A 32 53.73 26.83 -15.20
C HIS A 32 53.87 26.56 -16.70
N HIS A 33 52.75 26.35 -17.40
CA HIS A 33 52.76 26.42 -18.86
C HIS A 33 52.74 27.87 -19.33
N LYS A 34 53.84 28.30 -19.94
CA LYS A 34 53.91 29.55 -20.71
C LYS A 34 53.16 29.35 -22.03
N GLN A 35 52.32 30.30 -22.42
CA GLN A 35 51.93 30.52 -23.82
C GLN A 35 52.54 31.83 -24.32
N ALA A 36 52.88 31.87 -25.60
CA ALA A 36 53.68 32.94 -26.20
C ALA A 36 52.81 34.04 -26.83
N LYS A 37 53.36 35.25 -26.90
CA LYS A 37 52.83 36.34 -27.74
C LYS A 37 53.33 36.20 -29.17
N THR A 38 52.42 36.32 -30.13
CA THR A 38 52.68 36.87 -31.48
C THR A 38 51.64 37.95 -31.77
N LYS A 39 51.93 38.83 -32.74
CA LYS A 39 51.23 40.10 -32.95
C LYS A 39 50.22 40.09 -34.09
N ASP A 40 49.21 40.94 -33.92
CA ASP A 40 48.65 41.90 -34.89
C ASP A 40 48.75 41.56 -36.40
N GLY A 41 47.58 41.38 -37.03
CA GLY A 41 47.36 41.52 -38.46
C GLY A 41 45.98 42.12 -38.68
N ASP A 42 45.93 43.41 -39.05
CA ASP A 42 44.68 44.19 -39.18
C ASP A 42 44.00 43.94 -40.54
N ASN A 43 42.67 43.77 -40.52
CA ASN A 43 41.80 44.08 -41.64
C ASN A 43 40.34 44.25 -41.19
N ARG A 44 39.62 45.15 -41.84
CA ARG A 44 38.32 45.69 -41.41
C ARG A 44 37.12 45.02 -42.09
N ALA A 45 35.98 45.06 -41.36
CA ALA A 45 34.61 44.76 -41.80
C ALA A 45 34.34 43.27 -42.15
N ASP A 46 33.14 42.72 -41.94
CA ASP A 46 31.85 43.36 -41.59
C ASP A 46 31.35 43.05 -40.17
N THR A 47 30.64 44.02 -39.56
CA THR A 47 30.00 43.85 -38.24
C THR A 47 28.59 43.28 -38.38
N TYR A 48 28.46 42.00 -38.72
CA TYR A 48 27.21 41.27 -38.53
C TYR A 48 27.10 40.81 -37.08
N ASN A 49 26.17 41.40 -36.33
CA ASN A 49 26.04 41.23 -34.89
C ASN A 49 25.38 39.90 -34.50
N TYR A 50 26.08 38.79 -34.72
CA TYR A 50 25.64 37.43 -34.38
C TYR A 50 25.77 37.12 -32.87
N SER A 51 25.45 38.09 -32.01
CA SER A 51 25.54 37.97 -30.54
C SER A 51 24.35 37.23 -29.90
N VAL A 52 23.69 36.35 -30.67
CA VAL A 52 22.62 35.45 -30.22
C VAL A 52 22.97 34.02 -30.66
N ILE A 53 24.22 33.61 -30.42
CA ILE A 53 24.59 32.18 -30.42
C ILE A 53 24.21 31.62 -29.05
N ASP A 54 23.48 30.52 -29.08
CA ASP A 54 22.82 29.84 -27.98
C ASP A 54 23.49 29.97 -26.60
N ARG A 55 22.71 30.44 -25.61
CA ARG A 55 22.79 29.81 -24.30
C ARG A 55 22.28 28.38 -24.51
N PRO A 56 23.08 27.32 -24.29
CA PRO A 56 22.58 25.96 -24.45
C PRO A 56 21.38 25.77 -23.50
N VAL A 57 20.27 25.26 -24.04
CA VAL A 57 19.06 24.98 -23.26
C VAL A 57 19.33 23.78 -22.36
N THR A 58 19.97 24.05 -21.22
CA THR A 58 20.18 23.05 -20.18
C THR A 58 18.84 22.65 -19.58
N PHE A 59 18.72 21.40 -19.13
CA PHE A 59 17.51 20.88 -18.48
C PHE A 59 17.00 21.83 -17.38
N SER A 60 17.89 22.30 -16.51
CA SER A 60 17.61 23.27 -15.43
C SER A 60 17.10 24.65 -15.86
N THR A 61 17.11 24.99 -17.15
CA THR A 61 16.55 26.25 -17.70
C THR A 61 15.15 26.12 -18.28
N LEU A 62 14.55 24.92 -18.26
CA LEU A 62 13.17 24.71 -18.67
C LEU A 62 12.16 25.32 -17.66
N PRO A 63 10.94 25.71 -18.08
CA PRO A 63 9.92 26.19 -17.15
C PRO A 63 9.49 25.10 -16.13
N PRO A 64 9.07 25.46 -14.90
CA PRO A 64 8.61 24.49 -13.90
C PRO A 64 7.47 23.58 -14.35
N GLN A 65 6.59 24.07 -15.23
CA GLN A 65 5.51 23.31 -15.84
C GLN A 65 6.04 22.17 -16.72
N VAL A 66 7.13 22.43 -17.46
CA VAL A 66 7.79 21.42 -18.31
C VAL A 66 8.51 20.40 -17.43
N HIS A 67 9.16 20.83 -16.34
CA HIS A 67 9.74 19.91 -15.36
C HIS A 67 8.70 18.97 -14.74
N ARG A 68 7.57 19.49 -14.27
CA ARG A 68 6.46 18.66 -13.75
C ARG A 68 5.93 17.69 -14.81
N LEU A 69 5.75 18.15 -16.05
CA LEU A 69 5.31 17.30 -17.16
C LEU A 69 6.31 16.15 -17.44
N ILE A 70 7.62 16.43 -17.40
CA ILE A 70 8.65 15.38 -17.51
C ILE A 70 8.52 14.36 -16.38
N PHE A 71 8.36 14.82 -15.13
CA PHE A 71 8.14 13.92 -13.98
C PHE A 71 6.83 13.10 -14.05
N THR A 72 5.81 13.55 -14.77
CA THR A 72 4.61 12.74 -15.04
C THR A 72 4.80 11.66 -16.12
N TYR A 73 5.81 11.79 -16.99
CA TYR A 73 6.17 10.79 -17.98
C TYR A 73 7.21 9.76 -17.48
N ILE A 74 7.69 9.88 -16.24
CA ILE A 74 8.52 8.83 -15.62
C ILE A 74 7.59 7.77 -15.03
N GLU A 75 7.68 6.55 -15.58
CA GLU A 75 6.90 5.40 -15.15
C GLU A 75 7.46 4.75 -13.88
N ASP A 76 8.79 4.66 -13.76
CA ASP A 76 9.48 4.06 -12.60
C ASP A 76 9.74 5.08 -11.48
N ILE A 77 9.30 4.74 -10.27
CA ILE A 77 9.53 5.53 -9.06
C ILE A 77 11.01 5.57 -8.66
N GLU A 78 11.83 4.56 -9.01
CA GLU A 78 13.28 4.62 -8.82
C GLU A 78 13.92 5.75 -9.64
N ASP A 79 13.48 5.97 -10.88
CA ASP A 79 14.00 7.06 -11.73
C ASP A 79 13.50 8.44 -11.29
N VAL A 80 12.26 8.55 -10.78
CA VAL A 80 11.77 9.76 -10.10
C VAL A 80 12.69 10.15 -8.94
N PHE A 81 13.13 9.18 -8.13
CA PHE A 81 14.06 9.41 -7.04
C PHE A 81 15.49 9.71 -7.51
N ARG A 82 16.03 8.98 -8.50
CA ARG A 82 17.36 9.25 -9.08
C ARG A 82 17.45 10.67 -9.66
N LEU A 83 16.44 11.13 -10.39
CA LEU A 83 16.36 12.50 -10.92
C LEU A 83 16.15 13.55 -9.82
N GLY A 84 15.35 13.23 -8.80
CA GLY A 84 15.14 14.09 -7.64
C GLY A 84 16.43 14.32 -6.83
N LEU A 85 17.24 13.28 -6.62
CA LEU A 85 18.53 13.36 -5.91
C LEU A 85 19.54 14.28 -6.60
N ALA A 86 19.50 14.38 -7.93
CA ALA A 86 20.42 15.21 -8.71
C ALA A 86 20.28 16.73 -8.43
N ASN A 87 19.16 17.21 -7.88
CA ASN A 87 18.98 18.63 -7.53
C ASN A 87 17.85 18.83 -6.51
N ARG A 88 18.07 19.63 -5.45
CA ARG A 88 17.04 19.97 -4.45
C ARG A 88 15.72 20.50 -5.03
N TYR A 89 15.75 21.19 -6.17
CA TYR A 89 14.54 21.64 -6.88
C TYR A 89 13.79 20.48 -7.55
N PHE A 90 14.51 19.52 -8.15
CA PHE A 90 13.92 18.29 -8.66
C PHE A 90 13.46 17.38 -7.51
N TRP A 91 14.10 17.42 -6.34
CA TRP A 91 13.62 16.73 -5.14
C TRP A 91 12.23 17.21 -4.70
N SER A 92 11.93 18.52 -4.77
CA SER A 92 10.56 18.99 -4.47
C SER A 92 9.51 18.44 -5.44
N ILE A 93 9.81 18.37 -6.74
CA ILE A 93 8.88 17.83 -7.75
C ILE A 93 8.77 16.30 -7.64
N GLY A 94 9.89 15.61 -7.40
CA GLY A 94 9.93 14.17 -7.15
C GLY A 94 9.17 13.77 -5.89
N ARG A 95 9.16 14.60 -4.84
CA ARG A 95 8.36 14.39 -3.63
C ARG A 95 6.86 14.53 -3.88
N GLU A 96 6.43 15.50 -4.69
CA GLU A 96 5.03 15.59 -5.13
C GLU A 96 4.61 14.27 -5.81
N ARG A 97 5.38 13.85 -6.82
CA ARG A 97 5.15 12.60 -7.58
C ARG A 97 5.23 11.34 -6.72
N MET A 98 6.09 11.33 -5.70
CA MET A 98 6.20 10.24 -4.70
C MET A 98 4.92 10.11 -3.86
N HIS A 99 4.37 11.23 -3.38
CA HIS A 99 3.12 11.19 -2.62
C HIS A 99 1.93 10.78 -3.50
N ASP A 100 1.89 11.17 -4.77
CA ASP A 100 0.90 10.68 -5.75
C ASP A 100 1.01 9.16 -5.95
N TYR A 101 2.25 8.66 -6.14
CA TYR A 101 2.53 7.24 -6.32
C TYR A 101 2.04 6.42 -5.11
N TYR A 102 2.40 6.82 -3.89
CA TYR A 102 1.96 6.10 -2.70
C TYR A 102 0.45 6.23 -2.44
N SER A 103 -0.16 7.36 -2.78
CA SER A 103 -1.63 7.53 -2.70
C SER A 103 -2.39 6.58 -3.64
N SER A 104 -1.78 6.14 -4.75
CA SER A 104 -2.40 5.20 -5.70
C SER A 104 -2.58 3.75 -5.19
N PHE A 105 -2.05 3.46 -4.00
CA PHE A 105 -2.32 2.21 -3.28
C PHE A 105 -3.46 2.33 -2.27
N LEU A 106 -3.88 3.56 -1.92
CA LEU A 106 -4.85 3.79 -0.86
C LEU A 106 -6.29 3.71 -1.39
N GLY A 107 -7.15 3.03 -0.63
CA GLY A 107 -8.59 3.02 -0.89
C GLY A 107 -9.02 2.35 -2.20
N ARG A 108 -8.26 1.36 -2.72
CA ARG A 108 -8.56 0.69 -4.00
C ARG A 108 -9.94 0.02 -4.10
N TRP A 109 -10.54 -0.37 -2.98
CA TRP A 109 -11.90 -0.91 -2.91
C TRP A 109 -12.96 0.14 -2.54
N ALA A 110 -12.58 1.40 -2.36
CA ALA A 110 -13.53 2.46 -2.01
C ALA A 110 -14.51 2.70 -3.17
N ASN A 111 -15.80 2.72 -2.85
CA ASN A 111 -16.91 2.74 -3.82
C ASN A 111 -17.02 1.50 -4.75
N GLU A 112 -16.22 0.45 -4.57
CA GLU A 112 -16.44 -0.83 -5.25
C GLU A 112 -17.40 -1.73 -4.47
N ASN A 113 -18.07 -2.67 -5.16
CA ASN A 113 -19.04 -3.58 -4.54
C ASN A 113 -18.32 -4.74 -3.83
N ILE A 114 -18.37 -4.78 -2.48
CA ILE A 114 -17.60 -5.73 -1.67
C ILE A 114 -18.50 -6.85 -1.12
N VAL A 115 -18.05 -8.10 -1.21
CA VAL A 115 -18.66 -9.28 -0.60
C VAL A 115 -17.57 -10.22 -0.09
N CYS A 116 -17.76 -10.83 1.09
CA CYS A 116 -16.96 -11.97 1.54
C CYS A 116 -17.77 -13.24 1.26
N VAL A 117 -17.17 -14.22 0.58
CA VAL A 117 -17.90 -15.32 -0.05
C VAL A 117 -17.59 -16.64 0.65
N GLY A 118 -18.61 -17.36 1.10
CA GLY A 118 -18.49 -18.71 1.60
C GLY A 118 -18.42 -19.76 0.49
N GLU A 119 -17.72 -20.85 0.75
CA GLU A 119 -17.57 -22.00 -0.15
C GLU A 119 -18.91 -22.62 -0.56
N ASP A 120 -19.82 -22.76 0.42
CA ASP A 120 -21.19 -23.28 0.32
C ASP A 120 -22.19 -22.45 -0.53
N VAL A 121 -21.77 -21.43 -1.31
CA VAL A 121 -22.71 -20.62 -2.11
C VAL A 121 -23.27 -21.43 -3.29
N LYS A 122 -24.58 -21.71 -3.26
CA LYS A 122 -25.27 -22.43 -4.35
C LYS A 122 -25.39 -21.57 -5.62
N PRO A 123 -25.42 -22.20 -6.81
CA PRO A 123 -25.63 -21.50 -8.08
C PRO A 123 -26.84 -20.57 -8.06
N GLY A 124 -26.70 -19.36 -8.61
CA GLY A 124 -27.76 -18.35 -8.62
C GLY A 124 -27.99 -17.62 -7.27
N GLY A 125 -27.40 -18.09 -6.17
CA GLY A 125 -27.55 -17.50 -4.83
C GLY A 125 -26.68 -16.27 -4.60
N TYR A 126 -26.89 -15.20 -5.36
CA TYR A 126 -26.09 -13.96 -5.30
C TYR A 126 -26.68 -12.88 -4.36
N PRO A 127 -25.86 -12.00 -3.77
CA PRO A 127 -26.35 -10.84 -3.03
C PRO A 127 -27.16 -9.87 -3.89
N PRO A 128 -28.20 -9.21 -3.34
CA PRO A 128 -29.02 -8.26 -4.08
C PRO A 128 -28.21 -7.02 -4.48
N GLY A 129 -28.15 -6.73 -5.79
CA GLY A 129 -27.45 -5.55 -6.31
C GLY A 129 -25.94 -5.69 -6.51
N LEU A 130 -25.37 -6.90 -6.31
CA LEU A 130 -23.98 -7.19 -6.70
C LEU A 130 -23.79 -7.23 -8.23
N PHE A 131 -24.77 -7.76 -8.96
CA PHE A 131 -24.75 -7.92 -10.41
C PHE A 131 -26.04 -7.36 -11.05
N SER A 132 -25.95 -6.89 -12.29
CA SER A 132 -27.11 -6.57 -13.12
C SER A 132 -27.84 -7.83 -13.59
N ALA A 133 -29.09 -7.68 -14.05
CA ALA A 133 -29.87 -8.80 -14.57
C ALA A 133 -29.20 -9.50 -15.77
N ALA A 134 -28.52 -8.75 -16.65
CA ALA A 134 -27.81 -9.30 -17.79
C ALA A 134 -26.59 -10.14 -17.40
N GLU A 135 -25.82 -9.68 -16.40
CA GLU A 135 -24.68 -10.45 -15.86
C GLU A 135 -25.16 -11.72 -15.15
N LEU A 136 -26.26 -11.65 -14.40
CA LEU A 136 -26.88 -12.82 -13.78
C LEU A 136 -27.32 -13.86 -14.80
N ASP A 137 -27.87 -13.45 -15.95
CA ASP A 137 -28.27 -14.37 -17.02
C ASP A 137 -27.07 -15.00 -17.75
N VAL A 138 -25.94 -14.31 -17.85
CA VAL A 138 -24.67 -14.91 -18.32
C VAL A 138 -24.12 -15.89 -17.28
N LEU A 139 -24.08 -15.52 -16.01
CA LEU A 139 -23.57 -16.38 -14.92
C LEU A 139 -24.40 -17.65 -14.74
N ARG A 140 -25.73 -17.58 -14.94
CA ARG A 140 -26.64 -18.76 -14.96
C ARG A 140 -26.34 -19.77 -16.07
N GLN A 141 -25.72 -19.34 -17.16
CA GLN A 141 -25.35 -20.19 -18.30
C GLN A 141 -23.89 -20.65 -18.23
N LYS A 142 -23.10 -20.10 -17.30
CA LYS A 142 -21.69 -20.43 -17.12
C LYS A 142 -21.55 -21.68 -16.26
N THR A 143 -20.69 -22.60 -16.69
CA THR A 143 -20.18 -23.69 -15.86
C THR A 143 -18.72 -23.44 -15.49
N SER A 144 -18.17 -24.25 -14.58
CA SER A 144 -16.73 -24.33 -14.35
C SER A 144 -16.25 -25.78 -14.39
N ASP A 145 -15.00 -25.91 -14.79
CA ASP A 145 -14.25 -27.17 -14.83
C ASP A 145 -13.14 -27.15 -13.75
N ILE A 146 -13.22 -26.18 -12.83
CA ILE A 146 -12.31 -26.02 -11.68
C ILE A 146 -12.77 -27.00 -10.60
N PRO A 147 -11.89 -27.87 -10.08
CA PRO A 147 -12.24 -28.72 -8.95
C PRO A 147 -12.50 -27.88 -7.70
N TYR A 148 -13.53 -28.23 -6.95
CA TYR A 148 -13.84 -27.59 -5.66
C TYR A 148 -12.82 -27.95 -4.56
N ASP A 149 -12.06 -29.03 -4.76
CA ASP A 149 -11.13 -29.62 -3.79
C ASP A 149 -9.67 -29.54 -4.29
N TRP A 150 -8.71 -29.45 -3.36
CA TRP A 150 -7.27 -29.43 -3.64
C TRP A 150 -6.61 -30.82 -3.53
N ASP A 151 -7.32 -31.85 -3.04
CA ASP A 151 -6.73 -33.16 -2.66
C ASP A 151 -7.07 -34.37 -3.58
N ASP A 152 -8.03 -34.27 -4.53
CA ASP A 152 -8.59 -35.44 -5.23
C ASP A 152 -7.90 -35.83 -6.57
N ASP A 153 -6.71 -36.42 -6.49
CA ASP A 153 -5.93 -36.98 -7.63
C ASP A 153 -6.50 -38.31 -8.18
N LEU A 154 -7.84 -38.42 -8.30
CA LEU A 154 -8.53 -39.66 -8.70
C LEU A 154 -8.89 -39.75 -10.20
N GLY A 155 -8.46 -38.80 -11.03
CA GLY A 155 -8.50 -38.90 -12.49
C GLY A 155 -9.90 -39.03 -13.13
N MET A 156 -10.95 -38.73 -12.37
CA MET A 156 -12.33 -38.69 -12.86
C MET A 156 -12.54 -37.43 -13.73
N PRO A 157 -13.31 -37.50 -14.83
CA PRO A 157 -13.66 -36.30 -15.59
C PRO A 157 -14.58 -35.42 -14.73
N PHE A 158 -14.09 -34.26 -14.31
CA PHE A 158 -14.87 -33.27 -13.58
C PHE A 158 -16.15 -32.94 -14.37
N ALA A 159 -17.31 -33.12 -13.72
CA ALA A 159 -18.57 -32.67 -14.30
C ALA A 159 -18.57 -31.13 -14.33
N ASN A 160 -19.01 -30.53 -15.44
CA ASN A 160 -19.11 -29.07 -15.57
C ASN A 160 -20.08 -28.51 -14.52
N GLU A 161 -19.57 -28.05 -13.37
CA GLU A 161 -20.41 -27.60 -12.28
C GLU A 161 -21.02 -26.22 -12.58
N PRO A 162 -22.26 -25.92 -12.14
CA PRO A 162 -22.87 -24.63 -12.42
C PRO A 162 -22.13 -23.53 -11.64
N PHE A 163 -21.72 -22.46 -12.32
CA PHE A 163 -20.79 -21.47 -11.78
C PHE A 163 -21.37 -20.73 -10.56
N THR A 164 -20.67 -20.78 -9.42
CA THR A 164 -21.08 -20.17 -8.14
C THR A 164 -20.34 -18.86 -7.87
N LEU A 165 -20.79 -18.07 -6.87
CA LEU A 165 -20.06 -16.88 -6.44
C LEU A 165 -18.67 -17.23 -5.87
N HIS A 166 -18.50 -18.42 -5.27
CA HIS A 166 -17.22 -18.86 -4.73
C HIS A 166 -16.16 -18.99 -5.83
N HIS A 167 -16.53 -19.32 -7.07
CA HIS A 167 -15.57 -19.46 -8.16
C HIS A 167 -14.79 -18.17 -8.50
N PHE A 168 -15.23 -16.99 -8.04
CA PHE A 168 -14.46 -15.75 -8.17
C PHE A 168 -13.29 -15.62 -7.18
N THR A 169 -13.13 -16.52 -6.19
CA THR A 169 -11.97 -16.52 -5.28
C THR A 169 -10.72 -17.11 -5.93
N PHE A 170 -10.88 -17.96 -6.96
CA PHE A 170 -9.76 -18.63 -7.61
C PHE A 170 -8.93 -17.68 -8.50
N PRO A 171 -7.58 -17.66 -8.39
CA PRO A 171 -6.70 -16.85 -9.25
C PRO A 171 -6.77 -17.15 -10.75
N SER A 172 -7.39 -18.27 -11.14
CA SER A 172 -7.66 -18.64 -12.53
C SER A 172 -8.90 -17.94 -13.14
N ILE A 173 -9.75 -17.35 -12.29
CA ILE A 173 -10.99 -16.66 -12.69
C ILE A 173 -10.91 -15.15 -12.43
N SER A 174 -10.24 -14.74 -11.36
CA SER A 174 -10.14 -13.34 -10.92
C SER A 174 -8.69 -12.95 -10.63
N ALA A 175 -8.35 -11.68 -10.85
CA ALA A 175 -7.09 -11.13 -10.36
C ALA A 175 -7.13 -11.00 -8.83
N THR A 176 -6.16 -11.59 -8.14
CA THR A 176 -5.94 -11.36 -6.71
C THR A 176 -5.32 -9.98 -6.49
N GLU A 177 -5.99 -9.10 -5.75
CA GLU A 177 -5.40 -7.81 -5.35
C GLU A 177 -4.19 -8.06 -4.42
N GLN A 178 -3.11 -7.30 -4.62
CA GLN A 178 -1.91 -7.42 -3.78
C GLN A 178 -2.12 -6.67 -2.46
N ASP A 179 -1.78 -7.29 -1.34
CA ASP A 179 -1.62 -6.59 -0.06
C ASP A 179 -0.40 -5.66 -0.09
N ILE A 180 -0.60 -4.38 0.22
CA ILE A 180 0.38 -3.30 0.04
C ILE A 180 0.49 -2.47 1.33
N CYS A 181 1.32 -2.98 2.25
CA CYS A 181 1.87 -2.18 3.33
C CYS A 181 2.81 -1.10 2.77
N LEU A 182 2.44 0.18 2.94
CA LEU A 182 3.17 1.33 2.39
C LEU A 182 4.58 1.45 2.97
N SER A 183 4.72 1.30 4.28
CA SER A 183 6.03 1.36 4.94
C SER A 183 6.97 0.28 4.40
N SER A 184 6.50 -0.96 4.25
CA SER A 184 7.24 -2.08 3.62
C SER A 184 7.67 -1.79 2.18
N LYS A 185 6.78 -1.24 1.33
CA LYS A 185 7.12 -0.82 -0.04
C LYS A 185 8.20 0.27 -0.05
N SER A 186 8.12 1.25 0.85
CA SER A 186 9.13 2.32 0.93
C SER A 186 10.50 1.82 1.43
N TRP A 187 10.52 0.87 2.38
CA TRP A 187 11.75 0.23 2.84
C TRP A 187 12.43 -0.60 1.74
N ALA A 188 11.67 -1.39 0.98
CA ALA A 188 12.20 -2.15 -0.15
C ALA A 188 12.84 -1.22 -1.21
N LEU A 189 12.14 -0.14 -1.57
CA LEU A 189 12.60 0.85 -2.54
C LEU A 189 13.87 1.60 -2.08
N VAL A 190 13.94 2.00 -0.81
CA VAL A 190 15.15 2.59 -0.19
C VAL A 190 16.30 1.59 -0.12
N GLY A 191 16.01 0.30 0.09
CA GLY A 191 16.97 -0.80 0.01
C GLY A 191 17.58 -0.94 -1.38
N HIS A 192 16.74 -1.05 -2.42
CA HIS A 192 17.18 -1.14 -3.82
C HIS A 192 18.11 0.02 -4.22
N LEU A 193 17.74 1.27 -3.90
CA LEU A 193 18.59 2.44 -4.16
C LEU A 193 19.92 2.38 -3.38
N SER A 194 19.91 1.82 -2.16
CA SER A 194 21.12 1.64 -1.36
C SER A 194 22.08 0.61 -1.97
N ASP A 195 21.54 -0.50 -2.50
CA ASP A 195 22.28 -1.58 -3.15
C ASP A 195 22.85 -1.17 -4.52
N LEU A 196 22.14 -0.31 -5.25
CA LEU A 196 22.64 0.42 -6.43
C LEU A 196 23.78 1.40 -6.09
N GLY A 197 24.16 1.51 -4.81
CA GLY A 197 25.31 2.28 -4.34
C GLY A 197 25.01 3.75 -4.04
N MET A 198 23.75 4.19 -4.13
CA MET A 198 23.35 5.57 -3.82
C MET A 198 23.53 5.93 -2.34
N SER A 199 23.68 4.92 -1.48
CA SER A 199 24.12 5.02 -0.08
C SER A 199 25.43 5.78 0.14
N LYS A 200 26.22 6.01 -0.91
CA LYS A 200 27.46 6.82 -0.90
C LYS A 200 27.23 8.31 -1.21
N ASP A 201 26.05 8.70 -1.67
CA ASP A 201 25.71 10.08 -2.01
C ASP A 201 25.25 10.86 -0.77
N PRO A 202 25.89 12.00 -0.43
CA PRO A 202 25.43 12.87 0.67
C PRO A 202 23.98 13.36 0.50
N ALA A 203 23.48 13.51 -0.73
CA ALA A 203 22.09 13.87 -0.98
C ALA A 203 21.12 12.76 -0.52
N PHE A 204 21.42 11.50 -0.87
CA PHE A 204 20.63 10.34 -0.42
C PHE A 204 20.65 10.23 1.10
N GLY A 205 21.80 10.44 1.75
CA GLY A 205 21.89 10.49 3.21
C GLY A 205 21.02 11.56 3.87
N CYS A 206 20.71 12.67 3.17
CA CYS A 206 19.79 13.70 3.65
C CYS A 206 18.32 13.40 3.36
N THR A 207 17.98 12.81 2.21
CA THR A 207 16.58 12.65 1.76
C THR A 207 15.98 11.27 2.01
N CYS A 208 16.79 10.25 2.31
CA CYS A 208 16.33 8.87 2.59
C CYS A 208 15.24 8.81 3.68
N SER A 209 15.37 9.62 4.75
CA SER A 209 14.34 9.70 5.80
C SER A 209 12.99 10.30 5.35
N GLU A 210 12.96 10.94 4.18
CA GLU A 210 11.75 11.49 3.54
C GLU A 210 11.18 10.55 2.47
N MET A 211 11.97 9.58 1.98
CA MET A 211 11.52 8.48 1.10
C MET A 211 10.77 7.39 1.88
N LEU A 212 11.15 7.18 3.15
CA LEU A 212 10.47 6.24 4.04
C LEU A 212 9.07 6.75 4.40
N VAL A 213 8.05 6.02 3.96
CA VAL A 213 6.66 6.41 4.13
C VAL A 213 6.20 6.19 5.57
N LYS A 214 5.61 7.25 6.12
CA LYS A 214 4.85 7.24 7.37
C LYS A 214 3.37 7.27 7.04
N GLU A 215 2.63 6.29 7.54
CA GLU A 215 1.20 6.12 7.24
C GLU A 215 0.37 7.26 7.86
N GLU A 216 0.86 7.87 8.94
CA GLU A 216 0.31 9.05 9.60
C GLU A 216 0.29 10.31 8.71
N ILE A 217 1.05 10.34 7.61
CA ILE A 217 0.99 11.42 6.60
C ILE A 217 -0.33 11.35 5.80
N TYR A 218 -0.83 10.14 5.57
CA TYR A 218 -2.08 9.89 4.82
C TYR A 218 -3.27 9.70 5.76
N PHE A 219 -3.00 9.31 7.01
CA PHE A 219 -3.99 8.96 8.02
C PHE A 219 -3.85 9.84 9.27
N PRO A 220 -4.36 11.08 9.26
CA PRO A 220 -4.41 11.95 10.44
C PRO A 220 -5.07 11.24 11.63
N GLN A 221 -4.31 11.04 12.71
CA GLN A 221 -4.75 10.38 13.95
C GLN A 221 -5.57 11.30 14.88
N ASP A 222 -5.55 12.60 14.62
CA ASP A 222 -6.29 13.64 15.36
C ASP A 222 -7.74 13.83 14.87
N GLN A 223 -8.12 13.18 13.76
CA GLN A 223 -9.44 13.30 13.16
C GLN A 223 -10.33 12.09 13.48
N GLN A 224 -11.64 12.35 13.57
CA GLN A 224 -12.65 11.30 13.75
C GLN A 224 -12.85 10.55 12.43
N TRP A 225 -12.62 9.23 12.42
CA TRP A 225 -12.78 8.39 11.23
C TRP A 225 -14.13 7.68 11.20
N ILE A 226 -14.64 7.46 9.99
CA ILE A 226 -15.88 6.74 9.73
C ILE A 226 -15.75 5.75 8.58
N LEU A 227 -16.40 4.60 8.73
CA LEU A 227 -16.75 3.69 7.62
C LEU A 227 -18.12 4.10 7.08
N ARG A 228 -18.23 4.42 5.80
CA ARG A 228 -19.50 4.73 5.12
C ARG A 228 -19.96 3.56 4.28
N ASN A 229 -21.25 3.26 4.34
CA ASN A 229 -21.96 2.50 3.32
C ASN A 229 -22.58 3.49 2.31
N LEU A 230 -22.01 3.55 1.12
CA LEU A 230 -22.41 4.45 0.04
C LEU A 230 -23.73 4.02 -0.62
N THR A 231 -24.09 2.74 -0.54
CA THR A 231 -25.36 2.19 -1.06
C THR A 231 -26.54 2.57 -0.16
N THR A 232 -26.45 2.38 1.15
CA THR A 232 -27.56 2.60 2.10
C THR A 232 -27.57 3.98 2.77
N LYS A 233 -26.53 4.81 2.54
CA LYS A 233 -26.30 6.10 3.23
C LYS A 233 -26.26 5.93 4.75
N GLN A 234 -25.51 4.93 5.20
CA GLN A 234 -25.23 4.65 6.60
C GLN A 234 -23.76 4.92 6.90
N PHE A 235 -23.43 5.35 8.12
CA PHE A 235 -22.03 5.42 8.56
C PHE A 235 -21.81 4.92 9.99
N VAL A 236 -20.56 4.55 10.28
CA VAL A 236 -20.09 3.98 11.53
C VAL A 236 -18.86 4.74 11.99
N ARG A 237 -18.88 5.30 13.20
CA ARG A 237 -17.79 6.07 13.82
C ARG A 237 -16.80 5.18 14.57
N SER A 238 -15.52 5.48 14.43
CA SER A 238 -14.41 4.75 15.09
C SER A 238 -14.60 4.60 16.60
N GLU A 239 -15.04 5.67 17.27
CA GLU A 239 -15.17 5.82 18.72
C GLU A 239 -16.33 5.01 19.32
N ALA A 240 -17.22 4.47 18.49
CA ALA A 240 -18.30 3.59 18.92
C ALA A 240 -17.91 2.09 18.85
N ILE A 241 -16.86 1.76 18.10
CA ILE A 241 -16.40 0.38 17.85
C ILE A 241 -15.14 0.07 18.67
N ALA A 242 -14.22 1.03 18.75
CA ALA A 242 -12.98 0.90 19.50
C ALA A 242 -13.23 0.65 20.99
N LEU A 243 -12.59 -0.38 21.56
CA LEU A 243 -12.72 -0.72 22.98
C LEU A 243 -12.19 0.36 23.93
N LYS A 244 -11.19 1.13 23.48
CA LYS A 244 -10.55 2.24 24.20
C LYS A 244 -10.20 3.33 23.19
N PRO A 245 -10.33 4.64 23.51
CA PRO A 245 -9.90 5.71 22.60
C PRO A 245 -8.43 5.63 22.18
N GLY A 246 -7.56 5.12 23.07
CA GLY A 246 -6.14 4.91 22.80
C GLY A 246 -5.80 3.77 21.83
N PHE A 247 -6.80 3.04 21.31
CA PHE A 247 -6.62 2.04 20.24
C PHE A 247 -6.97 2.60 18.85
N ILE A 248 -7.39 3.86 18.74
CA ILE A 248 -7.72 4.50 17.46
C ILE A 248 -6.45 5.14 16.89
N HIS A 249 -6.01 4.66 15.73
CA HIS A 249 -4.78 5.09 15.05
C HIS A 249 -5.13 5.50 13.61
N GLY A 250 -6.02 6.50 13.51
CA GLY A 250 -6.63 6.91 12.26
C GLY A 250 -7.74 5.92 11.83
N PRO A 251 -7.74 5.43 10.58
CA PRO A 251 -8.69 4.41 10.12
C PRO A 251 -8.33 3.00 10.61
N SER A 252 -7.07 2.79 11.02
CA SER A 252 -6.64 1.57 11.69
C SER A 252 -7.01 1.65 13.17
N ILE A 253 -7.71 0.65 13.67
CA ILE A 253 -8.17 0.59 15.06
C ILE A 253 -7.73 -0.76 15.62
N SER A 254 -6.94 -0.77 16.69
CA SER A 254 -6.44 -2.00 17.28
C SER A 254 -7.56 -2.82 17.91
N VAL A 255 -7.45 -4.14 17.80
CA VAL A 255 -8.37 -5.15 18.38
C VAL A 255 -9.76 -5.22 17.74
N LEU A 256 -10.48 -4.10 17.61
CA LEU A 256 -11.78 -4.01 16.95
C LEU A 256 -11.93 -2.70 16.19
N GLY A 257 -12.22 -2.78 14.90
CA GLY A 257 -12.37 -1.62 14.02
C GLY A 257 -13.34 -1.83 12.87
N PHE A 258 -13.07 -1.12 11.77
CA PHE A 258 -13.93 -1.16 10.58
C PHE A 258 -13.87 -2.49 9.83
N GLY A 259 -12.78 -3.26 9.99
CA GLY A 259 -12.65 -4.60 9.41
C GLY A 259 -13.70 -5.56 9.95
N GLU A 260 -13.85 -5.66 11.26
CA GLU A 260 -14.80 -6.57 11.91
C GLU A 260 -16.25 -6.14 11.65
N VAL A 261 -16.51 -4.83 11.64
CA VAL A 261 -17.82 -4.27 11.26
C VAL A 261 -18.17 -4.63 9.82
N ALA A 262 -17.23 -4.47 8.87
CA ALA A 262 -17.45 -4.87 7.49
C ALA A 262 -17.67 -6.39 7.38
N MET A 263 -16.75 -7.20 7.90
CA MET A 263 -16.81 -8.68 7.85
C MET A 263 -18.13 -9.23 8.41
N SER A 264 -18.60 -8.73 9.56
CA SER A 264 -19.89 -9.15 10.15
C SER A 264 -21.11 -8.94 9.23
N ARG A 265 -20.99 -8.11 8.19
CA ARG A 265 -22.10 -7.63 7.36
C ARG A 265 -21.89 -7.78 5.85
N ILE A 266 -20.69 -8.09 5.36
CA ILE A 266 -20.43 -8.38 3.93
C ILE A 266 -20.38 -9.89 3.61
N CYS A 267 -20.38 -10.75 4.63
CA CYS A 267 -20.34 -12.21 4.46
C CYS A 267 -21.60 -12.77 3.77
N TRP A 268 -21.39 -13.73 2.87
CA TRP A 268 -22.45 -14.34 2.06
C TRP A 268 -22.18 -15.81 1.78
N SER A 269 -23.03 -16.68 2.31
CA SER A 269 -23.08 -18.13 2.09
C SER A 269 -24.52 -18.59 1.91
N THR A 270 -24.74 -19.73 1.25
CA THR A 270 -26.07 -20.37 1.30
C THR A 270 -26.28 -21.13 2.61
N SER A 271 -25.21 -21.69 3.16
CA SER A 271 -25.17 -22.33 4.48
C SER A 271 -25.30 -21.30 5.61
N SER A 272 -25.82 -21.75 6.75
CA SER A 272 -25.79 -21.00 8.02
C SER A 272 -24.70 -21.52 8.96
N PHE A 273 -23.85 -22.45 8.50
CA PHE A 273 -22.69 -22.88 9.26
C PHE A 273 -21.55 -21.87 9.06
N THR A 274 -21.02 -21.38 10.17
CA THR A 274 -20.00 -20.30 10.21
C THR A 274 -18.79 -20.68 11.07
N SER A 275 -18.77 -21.90 11.61
CA SER A 275 -17.83 -22.36 12.65
C SER A 275 -17.84 -21.53 13.95
N MET A 276 -18.84 -20.65 14.13
CA MET A 276 -19.01 -19.78 15.29
C MET A 276 -20.41 -19.96 15.90
N SER A 277 -20.59 -19.49 17.12
CA SER A 277 -21.87 -19.34 17.81
C SER A 277 -22.68 -18.16 17.23
N ASP A 278 -23.04 -18.27 15.95
CA ASP A 278 -23.68 -17.19 15.19
C ASP A 278 -25.13 -16.93 15.65
N THR A 279 -25.31 -15.90 16.46
CA THR A 279 -26.60 -15.35 16.87
C THR A 279 -27.10 -14.20 15.98
N ALA A 280 -26.33 -13.82 14.95
CA ALA A 280 -26.57 -12.62 14.13
C ALA A 280 -26.89 -12.94 12.65
N ASN A 281 -26.76 -14.20 12.22
CA ASN A 281 -26.89 -14.66 10.83
C ASN A 281 -25.88 -13.95 9.90
N ILE A 282 -24.60 -13.94 10.32
CA ILE A 282 -23.51 -13.30 9.57
C ILE A 282 -23.33 -13.90 8.17
N SER A 283 -23.78 -15.14 7.94
CA SER A 283 -23.69 -15.80 6.65
C SER A 283 -24.60 -15.20 5.56
N ARG A 284 -25.53 -14.30 5.91
CA ARG A 284 -26.27 -13.45 4.94
C ARG A 284 -26.24 -12.00 5.39
N GLY A 285 -25.03 -11.46 5.47
CA GLY A 285 -24.76 -10.09 5.87
C GLY A 285 -25.52 -9.07 5.01
N VAL A 286 -26.19 -8.12 5.67
CA VAL A 286 -27.06 -7.13 5.03
C VAL A 286 -26.32 -6.05 4.23
N TRP A 287 -24.99 -6.09 4.18
CA TRP A 287 -24.13 -5.26 3.33
C TRP A 287 -23.34 -6.07 2.28
N ALA A 288 -23.61 -7.36 2.10
CA ALA A 288 -23.01 -8.15 1.03
C ALA A 288 -23.32 -7.55 -0.35
N GLY A 289 -22.29 -7.20 -1.11
CA GLY A 289 -22.40 -6.52 -2.40
C GLY A 289 -22.68 -5.02 -2.32
N HIS A 290 -22.62 -4.39 -1.13
CA HIS A 290 -22.70 -2.93 -1.01
C HIS A 290 -21.35 -2.24 -1.29
N ARG A 291 -21.42 -0.94 -1.59
CA ARG A 291 -20.26 -0.09 -1.82
C ARG A 291 -19.87 0.63 -0.53
N LEU A 292 -18.62 0.47 -0.10
CA LEU A 292 -18.11 1.02 1.16
C LEU A 292 -16.97 2.02 0.89
N ASP A 293 -16.75 2.98 1.79
CA ASP A 293 -15.48 3.71 1.88
C ASP A 293 -15.12 4.05 3.33
N ILE A 294 -13.88 4.49 3.57
CA ILE A 294 -13.42 5.00 4.86
C ILE A 294 -12.93 6.44 4.66
N THR A 295 -13.41 7.36 5.50
CA THR A 295 -13.11 8.80 5.40
C THR A 295 -13.15 9.46 6.78
N THR A 296 -12.84 10.76 6.88
CA THR A 296 -12.98 11.53 8.12
C THR A 296 -14.36 12.18 8.22
N LEU A 297 -14.88 12.32 9.45
CA LEU A 297 -16.20 12.89 9.71
C LEU A 297 -16.32 14.34 9.24
N ALA A 298 -15.24 15.12 9.32
CA ALA A 298 -15.16 16.48 8.79
C ALA A 298 -15.40 16.48 7.27
N ARG A 299 -14.62 15.69 6.52
CA ARG A 299 -14.79 15.55 5.07
C ARG A 299 -16.17 15.04 4.67
N HIS A 300 -16.75 14.10 5.43
CA HIS A 300 -18.12 13.63 5.19
C HIS A 300 -19.16 14.76 5.33
N ARG A 301 -19.02 15.64 6.32
CA ARG A 301 -19.91 16.80 6.50
C ARG A 301 -19.82 17.75 5.32
N ASP A 302 -18.61 18.12 4.93
CA ASP A 302 -18.35 19.04 3.81
C ASP A 302 -18.88 18.46 2.47
N GLU A 303 -18.73 17.15 2.24
CA GLU A 303 -19.21 16.46 1.02
C GLU A 303 -20.74 16.33 0.93
N THR A 304 -21.46 16.29 2.07
CA THR A 304 -22.86 15.80 2.09
C THR A 304 -23.87 16.68 2.81
N ASN A 305 -23.41 17.66 3.60
CA ASN A 305 -24.24 18.45 4.54
C ASN A 305 -25.07 17.56 5.50
N GLU A 306 -24.62 16.33 5.78
CA GLU A 306 -25.33 15.28 6.55
C GLU A 306 -26.72 14.87 5.97
N VAL A 307 -27.12 15.37 4.80
CA VAL A 307 -28.48 15.17 4.25
C VAL A 307 -28.69 13.73 3.78
N GLY A 308 -29.69 13.06 4.36
CA GLY A 308 -30.07 11.70 3.97
C GLY A 308 -29.14 10.59 4.46
N TRP A 309 -28.18 10.92 5.34
CA TRP A 309 -27.30 9.94 5.98
C TRP A 309 -27.79 9.54 7.37
N SER A 310 -27.39 8.36 7.83
CA SER A 310 -27.78 7.81 9.13
C SER A 310 -26.58 7.23 9.89
N ASP A 311 -26.40 7.69 11.13
CA ASP A 311 -25.44 7.12 12.07
C ASP A 311 -26.00 5.80 12.63
N VAL A 312 -25.39 4.67 12.23
CA VAL A 312 -25.75 3.33 12.74
C VAL A 312 -24.73 2.80 13.75
N SER A 313 -23.76 3.62 14.16
CA SER A 313 -22.61 3.19 14.98
C SER A 313 -23.04 2.49 16.28
N GLY A 314 -24.03 3.06 16.98
CA GLY A 314 -24.55 2.48 18.22
C GLY A 314 -25.32 1.16 18.03
N GLN A 315 -25.79 0.86 16.82
CA GLN A 315 -26.33 -0.46 16.47
C GLN A 315 -25.19 -1.45 16.20
N MET A 316 -24.22 -1.07 15.36
CA MET A 316 -23.08 -1.96 15.02
C MET A 316 -22.29 -2.35 16.28
N ALA A 317 -22.07 -1.40 17.20
CA ALA A 317 -21.39 -1.64 18.47
C ALA A 317 -22.08 -2.70 19.34
N ARG A 318 -23.41 -2.83 19.25
CA ARG A 318 -24.18 -3.88 19.96
C ARG A 318 -24.12 -5.22 19.22
N GLU A 319 -24.24 -5.22 17.90
CA GLU A 319 -24.16 -6.44 17.08
C GLU A 319 -22.78 -7.10 17.19
N ILE A 320 -21.71 -6.32 17.04
CA ILE A 320 -20.33 -6.76 17.27
C ILE A 320 -20.17 -7.25 18.71
N ALA A 321 -20.67 -6.52 19.71
CA ALA A 321 -20.57 -6.95 21.09
C ALA A 321 -21.21 -8.32 21.36
N VAL A 322 -22.37 -8.61 20.76
CA VAL A 322 -23.05 -9.90 20.90
C VAL A 322 -22.24 -11.03 20.22
N ILE A 323 -21.69 -10.80 19.03
CA ILE A 323 -20.85 -11.78 18.31
C ILE A 323 -19.58 -12.14 19.09
N TRP A 324 -18.94 -11.15 19.73
CA TRP A 324 -17.73 -11.40 20.53
C TRP A 324 -18.05 -11.96 21.92
N GLU A 325 -19.22 -11.65 22.48
CA GLU A 325 -19.69 -12.23 23.76
C GLU A 325 -20.14 -13.68 23.63
N SER A 326 -20.67 -14.12 22.47
CA SER A 326 -21.04 -15.52 22.26
C SER A 326 -19.81 -16.44 22.13
N GLU A 327 -18.72 -15.96 21.53
CA GLU A 327 -17.48 -16.74 21.34
C GLU A 327 -16.53 -16.69 22.54
N TYR A 328 -16.43 -15.55 23.24
CA TYR A 328 -15.42 -15.32 24.30
C TYR A 328 -16.01 -15.11 25.70
N GLY A 329 -17.34 -15.12 25.86
CA GLY A 329 -18.02 -14.89 27.13
C GLY A 329 -18.06 -13.42 27.57
N ALA A 330 -18.73 -13.12 28.68
CA ALA A 330 -19.00 -11.74 29.14
C ALA A 330 -17.72 -10.88 29.30
N ASP A 331 -16.63 -11.47 29.78
CA ASP A 331 -15.37 -10.78 30.08
C ASP A 331 -14.46 -10.60 28.84
N TRP A 332 -15.00 -10.80 27.63
CA TRP A 332 -14.27 -10.68 26.37
C TRP A 332 -13.58 -9.32 26.21
N ARG A 333 -14.25 -8.23 26.62
CA ARG A 333 -13.70 -6.86 26.52
C ARG A 333 -12.43 -6.71 27.33
N GLU A 334 -12.41 -7.21 28.57
CA GLU A 334 -11.21 -7.14 29.43
C GLU A 334 -10.11 -8.05 28.89
N THR A 335 -10.48 -9.25 28.45
CA THR A 335 -9.56 -10.24 27.86
C THR A 335 -8.83 -9.68 26.65
N LEU A 336 -9.53 -9.02 25.73
CA LEU A 336 -8.91 -8.39 24.54
C LEU A 336 -8.22 -7.06 24.86
N CYS A 337 -8.66 -6.33 25.89
CA CYS A 337 -8.04 -5.08 26.33
C CYS A 337 -6.70 -5.25 27.06
N ASN A 338 -6.33 -6.48 27.39
CA ASN A 338 -5.15 -6.88 28.16
C ASN A 338 -4.23 -7.87 27.39
N ARG A 339 -4.48 -8.06 26.08
CA ARG A 339 -3.57 -8.72 25.14
C ARG A 339 -2.69 -7.68 24.45
#